data_AF-A0A934FZ70-F1
#
_entry.id   AF-A0A934FZ70-F1
#
_cell.length_a   1.000
_cell.length_b   1.000
_cell.length_c   1.000
_cell.angle_alpha   90.00
_cell.angle_beta   90.00
_cell.angle_gamma   90.00
#
_symmetry.space_group_name_H-M   'P 1'
#
loop_
_entity.id
_entity.type
_entity.pdbx_description
1 polymer ?
#
loop_
_entity_poly.entity_id
_entity_poly.type
_entity_poly.pdbx_seq_one_letter_code
_entity_poly.pdbx_strand_id
1 'polypeptide(L)'
;MSAISNNKGVIIEIDDCSYAVSVFDLDYNKVGCFKFKEVDVNTGSVLKLTWCYLNLVNEQYKRQGIGRHIIKLIKERYGLPIVAEDNDGIRKEDGSHLTGDAPMFIAKMRQEGLIEYSVM
;
A
#
# COMPACT_ATOMS: atom_id res chain seq x y z
N MET A 1 5.68 12.21 -8.68
CA MET A 1 4.72 13.18 -8.08
C MET A 1 5.11 13.37 -6.62
N SER A 2 5.10 14.59 -6.07
CA SER A 2 5.40 14.84 -4.65
C SER A 2 4.11 14.92 -3.84
N ALA A 3 4.05 14.21 -2.72
CA ALA A 3 2.91 14.25 -1.79
C ALA A 3 3.34 14.92 -0.49
N ILE A 4 2.63 15.97 -0.09
CA ILE A 4 2.92 16.74 1.13
C ILE A 4 1.90 16.35 2.19
N SER A 5 2.37 15.82 3.31
CA SER A 5 1.60 15.65 4.54
C SER A 5 2.42 16.20 5.70
N ASN A 6 1.92 17.27 6.34
CA ASN A 6 2.41 17.91 7.57
C ASN A 6 3.94 17.86 7.81
N ASN A 7 4.61 18.94 7.40
CA ASN A 7 5.99 19.32 7.73
C ASN A 7 7.14 18.36 7.37
N LYS A 8 6.87 17.23 6.72
CA LYS A 8 7.89 16.38 6.08
C LYS A 8 7.36 15.90 4.73
N GLY A 9 7.77 16.57 3.66
CA GLY A 9 7.44 16.15 2.30
C GLY A 9 8.04 14.77 2.02
N VAL A 10 7.35 13.96 1.22
CA VAL A 10 7.88 12.71 0.69
C VAL A 10 7.81 12.71 -0.84
N ILE A 11 8.74 12.01 -1.46
CA ILE A 11 8.76 11.76 -2.89
C ILE A 11 8.14 10.38 -3.10
N ILE A 12 7.14 10.31 -3.98
CA ILE A 12 6.46 9.06 -4.33
C ILE A 12 6.77 8.73 -5.79
N GLU A 13 7.36 7.56 -5.97
CA GLU A 13 7.67 6.99 -7.28
C GLU A 13 6.85 5.72 -7.48
N ILE A 14 6.25 5.61 -8.66
CA ILE A 14 5.42 4.47 -9.04
C ILE A 14 6.13 3.76 -10.19
N ASP A 15 6.37 2.47 -10.02
CA ASP A 15 6.86 1.58 -11.06
C ASP A 15 5.66 0.84 -11.67
N ASP A 16 5.27 1.26 -12.88
CA ASP A 16 4.15 0.69 -13.62
C ASP A 16 4.41 -0.74 -14.11
N CYS A 17 5.67 -1.20 -14.18
CA CYS A 17 6.00 -2.55 -14.60
C CYS A 17 5.81 -3.57 -13.47
N SER A 18 6.05 -3.16 -12.23
CA SER A 18 5.98 -4.04 -11.05
C SER A 18 4.81 -3.74 -10.12
N TYR A 19 4.00 -2.73 -10.45
CA TYR A 19 2.98 -2.15 -9.57
C TYR A 19 3.54 -1.85 -8.17
N ALA A 20 4.78 -1.38 -8.10
CA ALA A 20 5.43 -1.04 -6.84
C ALA A 20 5.46 0.48 -6.65
N VAL A 21 5.27 0.91 -5.42
CA VAL A 21 5.40 2.30 -5.01
C VAL A 21 6.56 2.39 -4.04
N SER A 22 7.55 3.22 -4.37
CA SER A 22 8.65 3.56 -3.47
C SER A 22 8.42 4.94 -2.89
N VAL A 23 8.66 5.05 -1.58
CA VAL A 23 8.52 6.31 -0.84
C VAL A 23 9.90 6.71 -0.36
N PHE A 24 10.28 7.95 -0.68
CA PHE A 24 11.56 8.55 -0.29
C PHE A 24 11.33 9.80 0.54
N ASP A 25 12.28 10.13 1.40
CA ASP A 25 12.37 11.47 1.98
C ASP A 25 12.89 12.49 0.96
N LEU A 26 13.04 13.74 1.37
CA LEU A 26 13.49 14.82 0.49
C LEU A 26 14.97 14.70 0.09
N ASP A 27 15.73 13.90 0.83
CA ASP A 27 17.14 13.60 0.56
C ASP A 27 17.30 12.32 -0.29
N TYR A 28 16.20 11.82 -0.88
CA TYR A 28 16.14 10.59 -1.67
C TYR A 28 16.52 9.30 -0.92
N ASN A 29 16.46 9.28 0.41
CA ASN A 29 16.57 8.03 1.15
C ASN A 29 15.23 7.28 1.11
N LYS A 30 15.27 5.99 0.81
CA LYS A 30 14.05 5.17 0.82
C LYS A 30 13.54 5.00 2.24
N VAL A 31 12.28 5.34 2.48
CA VAL A 31 11.63 5.26 3.80
C VAL A 31 10.47 4.26 3.83
N GLY A 32 9.94 3.90 2.67
CA GLY A 32 8.76 3.07 2.55
C GLY A 32 8.61 2.38 1.20
N CYS A 33 7.73 1.39 1.17
CA CYS A 33 7.35 0.71 -0.05
C CYS A 33 5.96 0.11 0.07
N PHE A 34 5.22 0.11 -1.05
CA PHE A 34 3.99 -0.65 -1.23
C PHE A 34 4.16 -1.51 -2.48
N LYS A 35 3.85 -2.80 -2.42
CA LYS A 35 3.90 -3.70 -3.56
C LYS A 35 2.52 -4.27 -3.81
N PHE A 36 2.07 -4.17 -5.04
CA PHE A 36 0.83 -4.76 -5.49
C PHE A 36 1.13 -5.88 -6.49
N LYS A 37 0.23 -6.85 -6.56
CA LYS A 37 0.23 -7.90 -7.56
C LYS A 37 -1.12 -7.85 -8.26
N GLU A 38 -1.11 -7.73 -9.58
CA GLU A 38 -2.32 -7.90 -10.37
C GLU A 38 -2.77 -9.37 -10.33
N VAL A 39 -4.05 -9.58 -10.09
CA VAL A 39 -4.68 -10.90 -10.00
C VAL A 39 -5.94 -10.88 -10.85
N ASP A 40 -6.03 -11.82 -11.79
CA ASP A 40 -7.24 -12.02 -12.57
C ASP A 40 -8.31 -12.72 -11.73
N VAL A 41 -9.51 -12.19 -11.79
CA VAL A 41 -10.72 -12.70 -11.14
C VAL A 41 -11.82 -12.83 -12.19
N ASN A 42 -12.91 -13.54 -11.85
CA ASN A 42 -14.00 -13.79 -12.81
C ASN A 42 -14.63 -12.52 -13.40
N THR A 43 -14.53 -11.38 -12.71
CA THR A 43 -15.13 -10.10 -13.08
C THR A 43 -14.13 -9.08 -13.64
N GLY A 44 -12.87 -9.46 -13.88
CA GLY A 44 -11.81 -8.56 -14.35
C GLY A 44 -10.49 -8.81 -13.62
N SER A 45 -9.76 -7.76 -13.30
CA SER A 45 -8.49 -7.86 -12.56
C SER A 45 -8.52 -6.97 -11.32
N VAL A 46 -7.80 -7.35 -10.28
CA VAL A 46 -7.67 -6.60 -9.03
C VAL A 46 -6.20 -6.45 -8.65
N LEU A 47 -5.87 -5.39 -7.90
CA LEU A 47 -4.54 -5.21 -7.32
C LEU A 47 -4.52 -5.74 -5.89
N LYS A 48 -3.85 -6.86 -5.68
CA LYS A 48 -3.61 -7.44 -4.35
C LYS A 48 -2.40 -6.76 -3.70
N LEU A 49 -2.61 -6.08 -2.58
CA LEU A 49 -1.52 -5.54 -1.77
C LEU A 49 -0.78 -6.70 -1.07
N THR A 50 0.49 -6.89 -1.43
CA THR A 50 1.33 -8.00 -0.93
C THR A 50 2.42 -7.54 0.02
N TRP A 51 2.77 -6.25 0.05
CA TRP A 51 3.74 -5.73 1.02
C TRP A 51 3.50 -4.25 1.22
N CYS A 52 3.45 -3.78 2.47
CA CYS A 52 3.57 -2.36 2.77
C CYS A 52 4.42 -2.07 4.01
N TYR A 53 5.19 -0.98 3.96
CA TYR A 53 5.85 -0.37 5.12
C TYR A 53 6.15 1.11 4.87
N LEU A 54 6.27 1.88 5.95
CA LEU A 54 6.69 3.28 5.96
C LEU A 54 7.74 3.56 7.05
N ASN A 55 8.35 2.51 7.59
CA ASN A 55 9.26 2.59 8.72
C ASN A 55 10.64 1.97 8.44
N LEU A 56 11.11 2.02 7.19
CA LEU A 56 12.41 1.45 6.83
C LEU A 56 13.57 2.10 7.59
N VAL A 57 13.50 3.43 7.75
CA VAL A 57 14.52 4.22 8.45
C VAL A 57 14.09 4.46 9.90
N ASN A 58 12.84 4.84 10.14
CA ASN A 58 12.27 5.05 11.46
C ASN A 58 10.73 5.17 11.37
N GLU A 59 10.06 5.24 12.53
CA GLU A 59 8.59 5.27 12.62
C GLU A 59 7.95 6.63 12.25
N GLN A 60 8.72 7.67 11.93
CA GLN A 60 8.23 9.03 11.81
C GLN A 60 7.23 9.21 10.65
N TYR A 61 7.30 8.40 9.60
CA TYR A 61 6.43 8.52 8.41
C TYR A 61 5.11 7.75 8.54
N LYS A 62 4.88 7.03 9.65
CA LYS A 62 3.60 6.39 9.91
C LYS A 62 2.55 7.37 10.41
N ARG A 63 1.27 7.00 10.24
CA ARG A 63 0.10 7.72 10.80
C ARG A 63 -0.05 9.18 10.34
N GLN A 64 0.66 9.58 9.28
CA GLN A 64 0.54 10.91 8.68
C GLN A 64 -0.42 10.93 7.46
N GLY A 65 -0.93 9.78 7.03
CA GLY A 65 -1.81 9.68 5.85
C GLY A 65 -1.09 9.40 4.53
N ILE A 66 0.25 9.24 4.54
CA ILE A 66 1.04 8.82 3.36
C ILE A 66 0.49 7.51 2.78
N GLY A 67 0.29 6.47 3.62
CA GLY A 67 -0.28 5.20 3.16
C GLY A 67 -1.67 5.35 2.54
N ARG A 68 -2.55 6.16 3.14
CA ARG A 68 -3.88 6.45 2.57
C ARG A 68 -3.76 7.15 1.21
N HIS A 69 -2.87 8.12 1.09
CA HIS A 69 -2.63 8.84 -0.16
C HIS A 69 -2.13 7.89 -1.26
N ILE A 70 -1.20 6.97 -0.94
CA ILE A 70 -0.72 5.95 -1.87
C ILE A 70 -1.86 5.06 -2.37
N ILE A 71 -2.73 4.58 -1.48
CA ILE A 71 -3.88 3.74 -1.89
C ILE A 71 -4.80 4.48 -2.85
N LYS A 72 -5.11 5.76 -2.58
CA LYS A 72 -5.93 6.58 -3.49
C LYS A 72 -5.25 6.78 -4.83
N LEU A 73 -3.96 7.12 -4.82
CA LEU A 73 -3.16 7.36 -6.02
C LEU A 73 -3.11 6.12 -6.92
N ILE A 74 -3.00 4.92 -6.34
CA ILE A 74 -2.98 3.66 -7.10
C ILE A 74 -4.36 3.33 -7.68
N LYS A 75 -5.45 3.55 -6.94
CA LYS A 75 -6.81 3.43 -7.50
C LYS A 75 -7.04 4.40 -8.66
N GLU A 76 -6.63 5.65 -8.51
CA GLU A 76 -6.78 6.68 -9.55
C GLU A 76 -5.92 6.35 -10.79
N ARG A 77 -4.69 5.84 -10.59
CA ARG A 77 -3.76 5.56 -11.69
C ARG A 77 -4.15 4.35 -12.52
N TYR A 78 -4.58 3.26 -11.89
CA TYR A 78 -4.86 2.00 -12.59
C TYR A 78 -6.35 1.72 -12.79
N GLY A 79 -7.23 2.39 -12.05
CA GLY A 79 -8.68 2.16 -12.13
C GLY A 79 -9.12 0.78 -11.64
N LEU A 80 -8.23 0.02 -10.98
CA LEU A 80 -8.50 -1.33 -10.49
C LEU A 80 -8.91 -1.30 -9.01
N PRO A 81 -9.81 -2.20 -8.58
CA PRO A 81 -10.03 -2.46 -7.16
C PRO A 81 -8.74 -2.89 -6.46
N ILE A 82 -8.57 -2.47 -5.21
CA ILE A 82 -7.44 -2.91 -4.37
C ILE A 82 -7.98 -3.87 -3.32
N VAL A 83 -7.39 -5.05 -3.23
CA VAL A 83 -7.68 -6.05 -2.20
C VAL A 83 -6.45 -6.29 -1.34
N ALA A 84 -6.66 -6.76 -0.13
CA ALA A 84 -5.61 -7.30 0.73
C ALA A 84 -6.15 -8.57 1.37
N GLU A 85 -5.27 -9.51 1.69
CA GLU A 85 -5.72 -10.69 2.43
C GLU A 85 -6.21 -10.33 3.83
N ASP A 86 -7.13 -11.15 4.32
CA ASP A 86 -7.51 -11.12 5.71
C ASP A 86 -6.35 -11.61 6.57
N ASN A 87 -6.16 -10.98 7.72
CA ASN A 87 -5.21 -11.45 8.70
C ASN A 87 -5.80 -12.68 9.40
N ASP A 88 -5.55 -13.86 8.83
CA ASP A 88 -5.95 -15.17 9.37
C ASP A 88 -4.95 -15.72 10.41
N GLY A 89 -3.88 -14.97 10.71
CA GLY A 89 -2.80 -15.41 11.60
C GLY A 89 -1.89 -16.48 10.99
N ILE A 90 -2.12 -16.90 9.74
CA ILE A 90 -1.33 -17.90 9.04
C ILE A 90 -0.25 -17.18 8.24
N ARG A 91 1.01 -17.41 8.59
CA ARG A 91 2.14 -16.84 7.86
C ARG A 91 2.24 -17.49 6.48
N LYS A 92 2.07 -16.68 5.44
CA LYS A 92 2.24 -17.07 4.03
C LYS A 92 3.61 -16.63 3.52
N GLU A 93 4.28 -17.48 2.76
CA GLU A 93 5.64 -17.21 2.24
C GLU A 93 5.65 -16.24 1.04
N ASP A 94 4.50 -15.99 0.43
CA ASP A 94 4.34 -15.12 -0.75
C ASP A 94 4.27 -13.61 -0.41
N GLY A 95 4.42 -13.26 0.87
CA GLY A 95 4.38 -11.90 1.39
C GLY A 95 2.98 -11.37 1.68
N SER A 96 1.91 -12.02 1.20
CA SER A 96 0.52 -11.56 1.41
C SER A 96 0.07 -11.52 2.87
N HIS A 97 0.82 -12.18 3.75
CA HIS A 97 0.67 -12.07 5.19
C HIS A 97 1.23 -10.73 5.71
N LEU A 98 0.37 -9.71 5.67
CA LEU A 98 0.68 -8.37 6.17
C LEU A 98 0.77 -8.37 7.71
N THR A 99 1.91 -7.92 8.24
CA THR A 99 2.23 -7.95 9.69
C THR A 99 2.45 -6.54 10.28
N GLY A 100 2.69 -6.46 11.60
CA GLY A 100 2.91 -5.21 12.30
C GLY A 100 1.67 -4.33 12.33
N ASP A 101 1.80 -3.07 11.88
CA ASP A 101 0.68 -2.12 11.81
C ASP A 101 -0.24 -2.36 10.60
N ALA A 102 0.16 -3.21 9.66
CA ALA A 102 -0.54 -3.39 8.40
C ALA A 102 -2.00 -3.88 8.60
N PRO A 103 -2.33 -4.86 9.45
CA PRO A 103 -3.72 -5.28 9.66
C PRO A 103 -4.66 -4.13 10.08
N MET A 104 -4.21 -3.26 11.00
CA MET A 104 -4.98 -2.10 11.44
C MET A 104 -5.11 -1.05 10.33
N PHE A 105 -4.06 -0.86 9.54
CA PHE A 105 -4.12 0.00 8.35
C PHE A 105 -5.12 -0.53 7.33
N ILE A 106 -5.11 -1.83 7.00
CA ILE A 106 -6.06 -2.45 6.08
C ILE A 106 -7.49 -2.32 6.58
N ALA A 107 -7.75 -2.64 7.85
CA ALA A 107 -9.08 -2.50 8.44
C ALA A 107 -9.61 -1.06 8.31
N LYS A 108 -8.75 -0.06 8.53
CA LYS A 108 -9.11 1.35 8.36
C LYS A 108 -9.41 1.71 6.91
N MET A 109 -8.60 1.24 5.96
CA MET A 109 -8.82 1.49 4.53
C MET A 109 -10.08 0.80 4.01
N ARG A 110 -10.43 -0.37 4.54
CA ARG A 110 -11.70 -1.05 4.25
C ARG A 110 -12.90 -0.29 4.79
N GLN A 111 -12.82 0.22 6.03
CA GLN A 111 -13.85 1.08 6.59
C GLN A 111 -14.09 2.34 5.73
N GLU A 112 -13.05 2.84 5.07
CA GLU A 112 -13.10 4.01 4.19
C GLU A 112 -13.46 3.67 2.72
N GLY A 113 -13.71 2.39 2.38
CA GLY A 113 -14.02 1.96 1.01
C GLY A 113 -12.84 2.05 0.03
N LEU A 114 -11.62 2.19 0.56
CA LEU A 114 -10.40 2.29 -0.25
C LEU A 114 -9.84 0.91 -0.59
N ILE A 115 -9.94 -0.06 0.33
CA ILE A 115 -9.56 -1.46 0.10
C ILE A 115 -10.80 -2.34 0.23
N GLU A 116 -10.93 -3.34 -0.63
CA GLU A 116 -12.01 -4.32 -0.62
C GLU A 116 -11.60 -5.59 0.15
N TYR A 117 -12.58 -6.40 0.54
CA TYR A 117 -12.31 -7.73 1.07
C TYR A 117 -11.79 -8.62 -0.06
N SER A 118 -10.88 -9.54 0.27
CA SER A 118 -10.36 -10.47 -0.73
C SER A 118 -11.51 -11.29 -1.30
N VAL A 119 -11.69 -11.22 -2.61
CA VAL A 119 -12.58 -12.12 -3.34
C VAL A 119 -11.88 -13.49 -3.35
N MET A 120 -12.48 -14.49 -2.72
CA MET A 120 -12.08 -15.90 -2.87
C MET A 120 -12.67 -16.46 -4.16
#